data_AF-A0A7Z9SED3-F1
#
_entry.id   AF-A0A7Z9SED3-F1
#
_cell.length_a   1.000
_cell.length_b   1.000
_cell.length_c   1.000
_cell.angle_alpha   90.00
_cell.angle_beta   90.00
_cell.angle_gamma   90.00
#
_symmetry.space_group_name_H-M   'P 1'
#
loop_
_entity.id
_entity.type
_entity.pdbx_description
1 polymer ?
#
loop_
_entity_poly.entity_id
_entity_poly.type
_entity_poly.pdbx_seq_one_letter_code
_entity_poly.pdbx_strand_id
1 'polypeptide(L)' 'MNNKIIFYGLIVAFGLVVPFLFPAFKLQISIMLILIVLSLTWDVQGGQMGYNTFGNILFFGLGMYICSS' A
#
# COMPACT_ATOMS: atom_id res chain seq x y z
N MET A 1 -12.45 -26.96 2.16
CA MET A 1 -11.40 -25.96 2.46
C MET A 1 -12.08 -24.60 2.55
N ASN A 2 -11.92 -23.84 3.64
CA ASN A 2 -12.72 -22.64 3.89
C ASN A 2 -12.42 -21.59 2.80
N ASN A 3 -13.38 -21.25 1.94
CA ASN A 3 -13.18 -20.41 0.73
C ASN A 3 -12.46 -19.08 1.03
N LYS A 4 -12.62 -18.54 2.24
CA LYS A 4 -11.93 -17.34 2.72
C LYS A 4 -10.40 -17.50 2.76
N ILE A 5 -9.90 -18.67 3.17
CA ILE A 5 -8.45 -18.94 3.28
C ILE A 5 -7.83 -18.97 1.89
N ILE A 6 -8.52 -19.57 0.91
CA ILE A 6 -8.09 -19.59 -0.50
C ILE A 6 -8.00 -18.16 -1.04
N PHE A 7 -8.99 -17.33 -0.74
CA PHE A 7 -9.03 -15.94 -1.18
C PHE A 7 -7.89 -15.10 -0.60
N TYR A 8 -7.63 -15.19 0.70
CA TYR A 8 -6.49 -14.49 1.32
C TYR A 8 -5.14 -15.01 0.82
N GLY A 9 -5.02 -16.33 0.58
CA GLY A 9 -3.82 -16.93 0.00
C GLY A 9 -3.51 -16.40 -1.41
N LEU A 10 -4.55 -16.22 -2.24
CA LEU A 10 -4.42 -15.62 -3.56
C LEU A 10 -3.92 -14.19 -3.54
N ILE A 11 -4.40 -13.36 -2.60
CA ILE A 11 -3.97 -11.96 -2.47
C ILE A 11 -2.48 -11.87 -2.12
N VAL A 12 -2.02 -12.70 -1.17
CA VAL A 12 -0.60 -12.75 -0.77
C VAL A 12 0.27 -13.24 -1.92
N ALA A 13 -0.16 -14.30 -2.62
CA ALA A 13 0.55 -14.82 -3.78
C ALA A 13 0.67 -13.75 -4.88
N PHE A 14 -0.40 -13.00 -5.15
CA PHE A 14 -0.39 -11.93 -6.13
C PHE A 14 0.62 -10.83 -5.77
N GLY A 15 0.62 -10.35 -4.52
CA GLY A 15 1.58 -9.33 -4.06
C GLY A 15 3.05 -9.73 -4.22
N LEU A 16 3.36 -11.02 -4.07
CA LEU A 16 4.72 -11.55 -4.24
C LEU A 16 5.10 -11.79 -5.70
N VAL A 17 4.17 -12.16 -6.57
CA VAL A 17 4.45 -12.54 -7.96
C VAL A 17 4.46 -11.32 -8.91
N VAL A 18 3.72 -10.26 -8.57
CA VAL A 18 3.63 -9.01 -9.37
C VAL A 18 4.99 -8.36 -9.71
N PRO A 19 5.99 -8.25 -8.80
CA PRO A 19 7.32 -7.72 -9.12
C PRO A 19 8.09 -8.55 -10.16
N PHE A 20 7.78 -9.84 -10.29
CA PHE A 20 8.43 -10.75 -11.24
C PHE A 20 7.76 -10.74 -12.61
N LEU A 21 6.43 -10.56 -12.65
CA LEU A 21 5.67 -10.40 -13.91
C LEU A 21 6.00 -9.09 -14.63
N PHE A 22 6.27 -8.02 -13.88
CA PHE A 22 6.48 -6.69 -14.44
C PHE A 22 7.86 -6.12 -14.07
N PRO A 23 8.94 -6.65 -14.68
CA PRO A 23 10.30 -6.30 -14.31
C PRO A 23 10.66 -4.83 -14.57
N ALA A 24 9.97 -4.17 -15.50
CA ALA A 24 10.15 -2.75 -15.81
C ALA A 24 9.67 -1.82 -14.67
N PHE A 25 8.72 -2.26 -13.85
CA PHE A 25 8.12 -1.47 -12.77
C PHE A 25 8.59 -1.88 -11.38
N LYS A 26 9.68 -2.68 -11.27
CA LYS A 26 10.21 -3.19 -9.99
C LYS A 26 10.40 -2.09 -8.96
N LEU A 27 10.98 -0.97 -9.35
CA LEU A 27 11.27 0.15 -8.45
C LEU A 27 9.96 0.77 -7.91
N GLN A 28 8.98 0.96 -8.79
CA GLN A 28 7.67 1.52 -8.46
C GLN A 28 6.88 0.58 -7.53
N ILE A 29 6.88 -0.72 -7.81
CA ILE A 29 6.20 -1.74 -6.98
C ILE A 29 6.89 -1.90 -5.62
N SER A 30 8.23 -1.86 -5.56
CA SER A 30 8.96 -1.91 -4.29
C SER A 30 8.62 -0.71 -3.39
N ILE A 31 8.58 0.50 -3.95
CA ILE A 31 8.16 1.71 -3.22
C ILE A 31 6.72 1.57 -2.73
N MET A 32 5.82 1.08 -3.59
CA MET A 32 4.42 0.85 -3.21
C MET A 32 4.29 -0.12 -2.02
N LEU A 33 5.00 -1.24 -2.02
CA LEU A 33 4.99 -2.21 -0.92
C LEU A 33 5.51 -1.62 0.39
N ILE A 34 6.57 -0.81 0.33
CA ILE A 34 7.11 -0.10 1.49
C ILE A 34 6.08 0.90 2.04
N LEU A 35 5.41 1.66 1.18
CA LEU A 35 4.37 2.62 1.58
C LEU A 35 3.15 1.94 2.19
N ILE A 36 2.77 0.74 1.74
CA ILE A 36 1.71 -0.06 2.36
C ILE A 36 2.10 -0.42 3.80
N VAL A 37 3.30 -0.96 4.02
CA VAL A 37 3.78 -1.31 5.37
C VAL A 37 3.89 -0.07 6.27
N LEU A 38 4.36 1.04 5.71
CA LEU A 38 4.40 2.32 6.42
C LEU A 38 3.01 2.77 6.86
N SER A 39 1.99 2.66 5.98
CA SER A 39 0.61 3.00 6.32
C SER A 39 0.02 2.13 7.44
N LEU A 40 0.36 0.83 7.44
CA LEU A 40 -0.11 -0.13 8.45
C LEU A 40 0.52 0.10 9.82
N THR A 41 1.76 0.60 9.84
CA THR A 41 2.52 0.84 11.07
C THR A 41 2.41 2.29 11.55
N TRP A 42 1.64 3.12 10.85
CA TRP A 42 1.49 4.54 11.12
C TRP A 42 0.97 4.83 12.52
N ASP A 43 0.09 3.98 13.05
CA ASP A 43 -0.45 4.11 14.42
C ASP A 43 0.63 4.04 15.51
N VAL A 44 1.71 3.28 15.23
CA VAL A 44 2.85 3.10 16.13
C VAL A 44 3.93 4.15 15.86
N GLN A 45 4.23 4.46 14.61
CA GLN A 45 5.29 5.42 14.23
C GLN A 45 4.87 6.89 14.43
N GLY A 46 3.60 7.22 14.16
CA GLY A 46 3.01 8.55 14.36
C GLY A 46 2.48 8.79 15.77
N GLY A 47 2.67 7.81 16.67
CA GLY A 47 2.44 7.94 18.11
C GLY A 47 1.03 8.40 18.50
N GLN A 48 -0.04 7.83 17.91
CA GLN A 48 -1.45 8.21 18.13
C GLN A 48 -1.81 9.72 17.94
N MET A 49 -0.82 10.59 17.77
CA MET A 49 -0.88 12.03 17.51
C MET A 49 -1.22 12.33 16.04
N GLY A 50 -1.39 11.28 15.24
CA GLY A 50 -1.45 11.31 13.79
C GLY A 50 -2.83 11.04 13.18
N TYR A 51 -3.92 11.05 13.95
CA TYR A 51 -5.26 11.29 13.37
C TYR A 51 -5.42 12.76 12.95
N ASN A 52 -4.46 13.31 12.18
CA ASN A 52 -4.86 14.31 11.19
C ASN A 52 -5.62 13.48 10.16
N THR A 53 -6.94 13.37 10.38
CA THR A 53 -7.95 12.57 9.67
C THR A 53 -7.43 11.92 8.39
N PHE A 54 -7.64 10.62 8.18
CA PHE A 54 -7.32 9.90 6.93
C PHE A 54 -7.51 10.73 5.64
N GLY A 55 -8.53 11.60 5.61
CA GLY A 55 -8.75 12.62 4.59
C GLY A 55 -7.59 13.58 4.31
N ASN A 56 -6.84 14.08 5.29
CA ASN A 56 -5.70 14.98 5.08
C ASN A 56 -4.53 14.26 4.35
N ILE A 57 -4.25 13.01 4.74
CA ILE A 57 -3.19 12.19 4.11
C ILE A 57 -3.61 11.75 2.71
N LEU A 58 -4.88 11.39 2.50
CA LEU A 58 -5.43 11.13 1.16
C LEU A 58 -5.41 12.37 0.27
N PHE A 59 -5.77 13.54 0.81
CA PHE A 59 -5.83 14.78 0.03
C PHE A 59 -4.43 15.24 -0.42
N PHE A 60 -3.43 15.20 0.48
CA PHE A 60 -2.05 15.52 0.12
C PHE A 60 -1.38 14.42 -0.72
N GLY A 61 -1.64 13.14 -0.42
CA GLY A 61 -1.06 12.03 -1.15
C GLY A 61 -1.66 11.86 -2.55
N LEU A 62 -2.97 11.67 -2.64
CA LEU A 62 -3.67 11.43 -3.91
C LEU A 62 -3.78 12.71 -4.75
N GLY A 63 -4.05 13.86 -4.12
CA GLY A 63 -4.18 15.15 -4.81
C GLY A 63 -2.90 15.61 -5.51
N MET A 64 -1.73 15.30 -4.95
CA MET A 64 -0.44 15.64 -5.57
C MET A 64 -0.20 14.84 -6.86
N TYR A 65 -0.67 13.59 -6.94
CA TYR A 65 -0.57 12.79 -8.17
C TYR A 65 -1.67 13.11 -9.19
N ILE A 66 -2.86 13.52 -8.74
CA ILE A 66 -3.98 13.89 -9.64
C ILE A 66 -3.76 15.26 -10.28
N CYS A 67 -3.17 16.23 -9.57
CA CYS A 67 -2.85 17.55 -10.13
C CYS A 67 -1.52 17.60 -10.92
N SER A 68 -0.80 16.48 -11.03
CA SER A 68 0.45 16.39 -11.80
C SER A 68 0.22 16.14 -13.30
N SER A 69 -1.03 16.18 -13.77
CA SER A 69 -1.40 16.09 -15.20
C SER A 69 -1.67 17.45 -15.81
#